data_AF-A0A939AFZ7-F1
#
_entry.id   AF-A0A939AFZ7-F1
#
_cell.length_a   1.000
_cell.length_b   1.000
_cell.length_c   1.000
_cell.angle_alpha   90.00
_cell.angle_beta   90.00
_cell.angle_gamma   90.00
#
_symmetry.space_group_name_H-M   'P 1'
#
loop_
_entity.id
_entity.type
_entity.pdbx_description
1 polymer ?
#
loop_
_entity_poly.entity_id
_entity_poly.type
_entity_poly.pdbx_seq_one_letter_code
_entity_poly.pdbx_strand_id
1 'polypeptide(L)' 'MLLPIQTTKRFTYASENMLRKGSRLIVEFNRKPHVGICGDQVDAFPKSIAIKPVSEVLDEMPVFSESLLRLGEWMANYY' A
#
# COMPACT_ATOMS: atom_id res chain seq x y z
N MET A 1 -0.38 -1.13 -2.71
CA MET A 1 -0.26 -0.06 -1.69
C MET A 1 -0.73 1.27 -2.26
N LEU A 2 -1.35 2.10 -1.40
CA LEU A 2 -1.77 3.47 -1.71
C LEU A 2 -0.79 4.47 -1.08
N LEU A 3 -0.38 5.51 -1.82
CA LEU A 3 0.55 6.54 -1.34
C LEU A 3 -0.08 7.93 -1.46
N PRO A 4 0.14 8.85 -0.51
CA PRO A 4 -0.38 10.21 -0.54
C PRO A 4 0.46 11.09 -1.49
N ILE A 5 0.48 10.74 -2.77
CA ILE A 5 1.18 11.46 -3.84
C ILE A 5 0.22 11.72 -5.00
N GLN A 6 0.55 12.66 -5.88
CA GLN A 6 -0.28 13.05 -7.04
C GLN A 6 -0.25 11.97 -8.12
N THR A 7 -0.90 10.82 -7.87
CA THR A 7 -1.02 9.72 -8.81
C THR A 7 -2.27 8.89 -8.54
N THR A 8 -2.83 8.32 -9.61
CA THR A 8 -3.92 7.33 -9.55
C THR A 8 -3.39 5.89 -9.54
N LYS A 9 -2.06 5.70 -9.64
CA LYS A 9 -1.44 4.37 -9.73
C LYS A 9 -1.27 3.73 -8.36
N ARG A 10 -1.43 2.41 -8.33
CA ARG A 10 -1.04 1.57 -7.19
C ARG A 10 0.41 1.13 -7.33
N PHE A 11 1.08 0.99 -6.20
CA PHE A 11 2.45 0.49 -6.14
C PHE A 11 2.50 -0.84 -5.39
N THR A 12 3.36 -1.74 -5.86
CA THR A 12 3.58 -3.06 -5.27
C THR A 12 4.93 -3.07 -4.56
N TYR A 13 4.95 -3.56 -3.33
CA TYR A 13 6.13 -3.71 -2.48
C TYR A 13 6.15 -5.13 -1.91
N ALA A 14 7.34 -5.63 -1.65
CA ALA A 14 7.55 -6.96 -1.07
C ALA A 14 7.57 -6.89 0.45
N SER A 15 7.12 -7.94 1.11
CA SER A 15 7.27 -8.12 2.55
C SER A 15 7.46 -9.61 2.85
N GLU A 16 8.30 -9.90 3.84
CA GLU A 16 8.50 -11.26 4.35
C GLU A 16 7.36 -11.67 5.29
N ASN A 17 6.69 -10.68 5.91
CA ASN A 17 5.61 -10.89 6.85
C ASN A 17 4.25 -10.66 6.18
N MET A 18 3.24 -11.36 6.68
CA MET A 18 1.86 -11.10 6.25
C MET A 18 1.41 -9.72 6.74
N LEU A 19 1.14 -8.83 5.79
CA LEU A 19 0.66 -7.48 6.08
C LEU A 19 -0.86 -7.46 6.12
N ARG A 20 -1.41 -6.75 7.09
CA ARG A 20 -2.86 -6.56 7.19
C ARG A 20 -3.29 -5.37 6.32
N LYS A 21 -4.25 -5.61 5.43
CA LYS A 21 -4.87 -4.55 4.62
C LYS A 21 -5.41 -3.44 5.52
N GLY A 22 -5.17 -2.19 5.15
CA GLY A 22 -5.56 -1.00 5.93
C GLY A 22 -4.54 -0.54 6.98
N SER A 23 -3.46 -1.28 7.21
CA SER A 23 -2.33 -0.80 8.04
C SER A 23 -1.46 0.22 7.32
N ARG A 24 -0.87 1.15 8.09
CA ARG A 24 0.12 2.11 7.62
C ARG A 24 1.51 1.48 7.63
N LEU A 25 2.28 1.83 6.61
CA LEU A 25 3.59 1.26 6.33
C LEU A 25 4.52 2.38 5.86
N ILE A 26 5.81 2.30 6.17
CA ILE A 26 6.83 3.14 5.53
C ILE A 26 7.39 2.39 4.33
N VAL A 27 7.47 3.08 3.18
CA VAL A 27 8.13 2.59 1.98
C VAL A 27 9.00 3.68 1.35
N GLU A 28 10.00 3.26 0.58
CA GLU A 28 10.82 4.19 -0.18
C GLU A 28 10.26 4.43 -1.59
N PHE A 29 9.72 5.62 -1.81
CA PHE A 29 9.30 6.09 -3.12
C PHE A 29 10.17 7.28 -3.56
N ASN A 30 10.75 7.18 -4.76
CA ASN A 30 11.67 8.18 -5.30
C ASN A 30 12.79 8.62 -4.32
N ARG A 31 13.48 7.64 -3.71
CA ARG A 31 14.57 7.85 -2.74
C ARG A 31 14.16 8.61 -1.47
N LYS A 32 12.85 8.68 -1.16
CA LYS A 32 12.33 9.33 0.04
C LYS A 32 11.36 8.39 0.76
N PRO A 33 11.38 8.35 2.10
CA PRO A 33 10.40 7.60 2.86
C PRO A 33 9.02 8.23 2.70
N HIS A 34 8.01 7.39 2.49
CA HIS A 34 6.61 7.78 2.43
C HIS A 34 5.79 6.83 3.29
N VAL A 35 4.79 7.37 3.97
CA VAL A 35 3.76 6.57 4.61
C VAL A 35 2.75 6.16 3.54
N GLY A 36 2.44 4.87 3.48
CA GLY A 36 1.43 4.30 2.60
C GLY A 36 0.44 3.43 3.35
N ILE A 37 -0.68 3.12 2.69
CA ILE A 37 -1.70 2.19 3.20
C ILE A 37 -1.59 0.84 2.49
N CYS A 38 -1.49 -0.22 3.30
CA CYS A 38 -1.52 -1.59 2.81
C CYS A 38 -2.82 -1.86 2.05
N GLY A 39 -2.69 -2.25 0.79
CA GLY A 39 -3.82 -2.61 -0.07
C GLY A 39 -3.96 -4.13 -0.16
N ASP A 40 -4.53 -4.61 -1.25
CA ASP A 40 -4.64 -6.06 -1.48
C ASP A 40 -3.27 -6.71 -1.71
N GLN A 41 -3.17 -7.97 -1.27
CA GLN A 41 -2.03 -8.83 -1.59
C GLN A 41 -2.03 -9.16 -3.09
N VAL A 42 -0.83 -9.20 -3.68
CA VAL A 42 -0.62 -9.51 -5.09
C VAL A 42 0.26 -10.75 -5.19
N ASP A 43 -0.31 -11.87 -5.65
CA ASP A 43 0.41 -13.14 -5.75
C ASP A 43 1.26 -13.25 -7.02
N ALA A 44 0.95 -12.45 -8.04
CA ALA A 44 1.65 -12.44 -9.31
C ALA A 44 2.06 -11.01 -9.71
N PHE A 45 3.36 -10.80 -9.91
CA PHE A 45 3.90 -9.55 -10.44
C PHE A 45 4.87 -9.84 -11.62
N PRO A 46 5.05 -8.88 -12.56
CA PRO A 46 5.96 -9.07 -13.68
C PRO A 46 7.39 -9.27 -13.21
N LYS A 47 8.04 -10.36 -13.63
CA LYS A 47 9.45 -10.67 -13.29
C LYS A 47 10.45 -9.62 -13.80
N SER A 48 10.05 -8.78 -14.75
CA SER A 48 10.86 -7.71 -15.34
C SER A 48 11.02 -6.48 -14.45
N ILE A 49 10.30 -6.39 -13.33
CA ILE A 49 10.30 -5.21 -12.45
C ILE A 49 10.89 -5.59 -11.10
N ALA A 50 11.91 -4.86 -10.68
CA ALA A 50 12.44 -4.97 -9.33
C ALA A 50 11.43 -4.42 -8.31
N ILE A 51 11.00 -5.26 -7.39
CA ILE A 51 10.09 -4.89 -6.29
C ILE A 51 10.92 -4.47 -5.08
N LYS A 52 10.65 -3.27 -4.56
CA LYS A 52 11.28 -2.79 -3.32
C LYS A 52 10.62 -3.42 -2.09
N PRO A 53 11.35 -3.68 -1.00
CA PRO A 53 10.76 -4.12 0.25
C PRO A 53 10.00 -2.99 0.94
N VAL A 54 9.04 -3.36 1.80
CA VAL A 54 8.49 -2.46 2.81
C VAL A 54 9.56 -2.15 3.85
N SER A 55 9.70 -0.88 4.23
CA SER A 55 10.72 -0.44 5.18
C SER A 55 10.29 -0.68 6.63
N GLU A 56 9.03 -0.39 6.97
CA GLU A 56 8.52 -0.53 8.34
C GLU A 56 6.99 -0.70 8.35
N VAL A 57 6.47 -1.44 9.34
CA VAL A 57 5.03 -1.54 9.63
C VAL A 57 4.72 -0.67 10.84
N LEU A 58 3.80 0.29 10.71
CA LEU A 58 3.54 1.29 11.76
C LEU A 58 2.39 0.91 12.71
N ASP A 59 1.59 -0.09 12.36
CA ASP A 59 0.40 -0.47 13.12
C ASP A 59 0.36 -1.97 13.39
N GLU A 60 0.03 -2.35 14.63
CA GLU A 60 -0.24 -3.74 15.01
C GLU A 60 -1.58 -4.25 14.45
N MET A 61 -2.54 -3.33 14.28
CA MET A 61 -3.88 -3.57 13.73
C MET A 61 -4.21 -2.54 12.65
N PRO A 62 -5.00 -2.89 11.61
CA PRO A 62 -5.42 -1.93 10.59
C PRO A 62 -6.13 -0.71 11.18
N VAL A 63 -5.66 0.48 10.82
CA VAL A 63 -6.33 1.74 11.20
C VAL A 63 -7.57 2.01 10.34
N PHE A 64 -7.63 1.42 9.14
CA PHE A 64 -8.80 1.44 8.27
C PHE A 64 -9.45 0.07 8.19
N SER A 65 -10.75 0.02 8.47
CA SER A 65 -11.55 -1.18 8.25
C SER A 65 -11.78 -1.42 6.75
N GLU A 66 -12.13 -2.64 6.39
CA GLU A 66 -12.45 -3.00 4.99
C GLU A 66 -13.57 -2.12 4.41
N SER A 67 -14.60 -1.79 5.21
CA SER A 67 -15.69 -0.91 4.78
C SER A 67 -15.21 0.51 4.47
N LEU A 68 -14.29 1.06 5.28
CA LEU A 68 -13.71 2.37 5.03
C LEU A 68 -12.81 2.38 3.80
N LEU A 69 -12.02 1.32 3.59
CA LEU A 69 -11.20 1.16 2.40
C LEU A 69 -12.05 1.09 1.13
N ARG A 70 -13.15 0.31 1.16
CA ARG A 70 -14.10 0.23 0.04
C ARG A 70 -14.76 1.56 -0.26
N LEU A 71 -15.15 2.32 0.78
CA LEU A 71 -15.67 3.66 0.61
C LEU A 71 -14.63 4.61 0.00
N GLY A 72 -13.38 4.55 0.47
CA GLY A 72 -12.26 5.30 -0.09
C GLY A 72 -12.03 5.01 -1.57
N GLU A 73 -12.06 3.74 -1.95
CA GLU A 73 -11.95 3.30 -3.33
C GLU A 73 -13.13 3.75 -4.19
N TRP A 74 -14.35 3.68 -3.66
CA TRP A 74 -15.53 4.21 -4.35
C TRP A 74 -15.40 5.72 -4.61
N MET A 75 -14.99 6.49 -3.59
CA MET A 75 -14.79 7.94 -3.74
C MET A 75 -13.72 8.27 -4.77
N ALA A 76 -12.58 7.56 -4.75
CA ALA A 76 -11.46 7.79 -5.68
C ALA A 76 -11.76 7.37 -7.14
N ASN A 77 -12.78 6.54 -7.36
CA ASN A 77 -13.24 6.18 -8.70
C ASN A 77 -14.35 7.10 -9.20
N TYR A 78 -15.08 7.75 -8.29
CA TYR A 78 -16.20 8.64 -8.61
C TYR A 78 -15.74 10.08 -8.87
N TYR A 79 -14.77 10.57 -8.09
CA TYR A 79 -14.16 11.89 -8.20
C TYR A 79 -12.75 11.82 -8.79
#